data_AF-A0A922ZKZ0-F1
#
_entry.id   AF-A0A922ZKZ0-F1
#
_cell.length_a   1.000
_cell.length_b   1.000
_cell.length_c   1.000
_cell.angle_alpha   90.00
_cell.angle_beta   90.00
_cell.angle_gamma   90.00
#
_symmetry.space_group_name_H-M   'P 1'
#
loop_
_entity.id
_entity.type
_entity.pdbx_description
1 polymer ?
#
loop_
_entity_poly.entity_id
_entity_poly.type
_entity_poly.pdbx_seq_one_letter_code
_entity_poly.pdbx_strand_id
1 'polypeptide(L)'
;MPKFRYIVVNKENRQLSGVVDAPTLDIAQNDLKELGFSVISIEESEQIVTDEAGLKFEFSGIDKEKRNIIGTIVSEDRYSAFKRLITEYDLDVRYVVENSLSKEDKEKQKTAGIIDLMRQYQKEVRKNTEMFHNEKLKKIDRSFDKEKALVMRQVDFVLKKVSEIIDKFASDLNPQDKQKIKDYVNKILRLKNTTNLEYLKNTCKDLLKYLQRAEIFISKKEGIDDKLGLYTDTQEMIEAIQRGKDFGLYEDLQDQIERWQSEHIRDRAKVLVSDKIKNFFYSIVLKFISEDKEIRILRKKISELNKDLKQYFSVVIKSKDQEYRQSANKSIKQLHIQKKKLKEKIAILKRNENNRLKAEDELSTFEKIVSITNGLSGWLLFYYLTYYFISELILNKNLIFTNSDIPTLFFLFNTGIVKYILPLVFLLHITTSIKINFFKKNSMASLILFPIFALTSFIIVFNF
;
A
#
# COMPACT_ATOMS: atom_id res chain seq x y z
N MET A 1 -42.53 -27.13 45.18
CA MET A 1 -41.08 -26.83 45.20
C MET A 1 -40.91 -25.38 44.83
N PRO A 2 -40.04 -24.62 45.52
CA PRO A 2 -39.75 -23.24 45.14
C PRO A 2 -39.19 -23.19 43.71
N LYS A 3 -39.47 -22.08 43.03
CA LYS A 3 -39.06 -21.85 41.63
C LYS A 3 -38.03 -20.75 41.60
N PHE A 4 -36.90 -21.00 40.94
CA PHE A 4 -35.81 -20.04 40.85
C PHE A 4 -35.67 -19.53 39.42
N ARG A 5 -35.80 -18.22 39.22
CA ARG A 5 -35.54 -17.58 37.93
C ARG A 5 -34.04 -17.35 37.80
N TYR A 6 -33.46 -17.75 36.68
CA TYR A 6 -32.01 -17.64 36.46
C TYR A 6 -31.68 -16.92 35.16
N ILE A 7 -30.49 -16.32 35.14
CA ILE A 7 -29.79 -15.84 33.95
C ILE A 7 -28.42 -16.50 33.95
N VAL A 8 -28.09 -17.21 32.87
CA VAL A 8 -26.85 -17.98 32.73
C VAL A 8 -26.18 -17.72 31.39
N VAL A 9 -24.90 -18.06 31.27
CA VAL A 9 -24.13 -18.04 30.02
C VAL A 9 -23.72 -19.45 29.65
N ASN A 10 -24.00 -19.86 28.41
CA ASN A 10 -23.58 -21.17 27.90
C ASN A 10 -22.13 -21.15 27.39
N LYS A 11 -21.59 -22.31 27.00
CA LYS A 11 -20.22 -22.45 26.47
C LYS A 11 -19.93 -21.64 25.19
N GLU A 12 -20.97 -21.14 24.52
CA GLU A 12 -20.87 -20.30 23.32
C GLU A 12 -20.94 -18.80 23.65
N ASN A 13 -20.85 -18.42 24.93
CA ASN A 13 -21.00 -17.05 25.42
C ASN A 13 -22.37 -16.40 25.12
N ARG A 14 -23.44 -17.20 25.00
CA ARG A 14 -24.80 -16.69 24.87
C ARG A 14 -25.51 -16.66 26.21
N GLN A 15 -26.19 -15.55 26.49
CA GLN A 15 -26.97 -15.36 27.70
C GLN A 15 -28.36 -16.00 27.53
N LEU A 16 -28.75 -16.85 28.47
CA LEU A 16 -30.01 -17.56 28.50
C LEU A 16 -30.71 -17.26 29.82
N SER A 17 -32.03 -17.06 29.79
CA SER A 17 -32.86 -16.92 30.98
C SER A 17 -33.86 -18.06 31.08
N GLY A 18 -34.21 -18.46 32.30
CA GLY A 18 -35.14 -19.57 32.53
C GLY A 18 -35.62 -19.66 33.97
N VAL A 19 -36.39 -20.70 34.27
CA VAL A 19 -36.87 -21.03 35.62
C VAL A 19 -36.54 -22.49 35.90
N VAL A 20 -35.96 -22.77 37.06
CA VAL A 20 -35.64 -24.12 37.54
C VAL A 20 -36.39 -24.41 38.83
N ASP A 21 -37.01 -25.58 38.93
CA ASP A 21 -37.73 -26.04 40.11
C ASP A 21 -36.75 -26.84 40.98
N ALA A 22 -36.40 -26.35 42.18
CA ALA A 22 -35.46 -27.03 43.08
C ALA A 22 -35.91 -26.87 44.55
N PRO A 23 -35.47 -27.72 45.49
CA PRO A 23 -35.80 -27.58 46.91
C PRO A 23 -35.16 -26.34 47.55
N THR A 24 -33.96 -25.97 47.12
CA THR A 24 -33.16 -24.85 47.64
C THR A 24 -32.38 -24.18 46.51
N LEU A 25 -31.97 -22.93 46.71
CA LEU A 25 -31.22 -22.14 45.75
C LEU A 25 -29.86 -22.79 45.39
N ASP A 26 -29.20 -23.41 46.36
CA ASP A 26 -27.91 -24.08 46.14
C ASP A 26 -28.04 -25.29 45.21
N ILE A 27 -29.13 -26.05 45.34
CA ILE A 27 -29.42 -27.18 44.45
C ILE A 27 -29.69 -26.68 43.03
N ALA A 28 -30.51 -25.63 42.90
CA ALA A 28 -30.77 -24.99 41.59
C ALA A 28 -29.48 -24.50 40.91
N GLN A 29 -28.55 -23.90 41.66
CA GLN A 29 -27.27 -23.47 41.10
C GLN A 29 -26.39 -24.64 40.67
N ASN A 30 -26.36 -25.72 41.44
CA ASN A 30 -25.57 -26.90 41.10
C ASN A 30 -26.13 -27.60 39.86
N ASP A 31 -27.45 -27.76 39.76
CA ASP A 31 -28.11 -28.33 38.59
C ASP A 31 -27.76 -27.53 37.31
N LEU A 32 -27.78 -26.19 37.38
CA LEU A 32 -27.40 -25.33 36.25
C LEU A 32 -25.91 -25.42 35.90
N LYS A 33 -25.03 -25.59 36.88
CA LYS A 33 -23.59 -25.80 36.66
C LYS A 33 -23.29 -27.17 36.06
N GLU A 34 -23.98 -28.23 36.48
CA GLU A 34 -23.85 -29.57 35.91
C GLU A 34 -24.24 -29.60 34.44
N LEU A 35 -25.26 -28.82 34.06
CA LEU A 35 -25.64 -28.59 32.65
C LEU A 35 -24.62 -27.76 31.85
N GLY A 36 -23.53 -27.31 32.49
CA GLY A 36 -22.43 -26.59 31.86
C GLY A 36 -22.69 -25.10 31.64
N PHE A 37 -23.63 -24.52 32.39
CA PHE A 37 -23.93 -23.09 32.34
C PHE A 37 -23.15 -22.32 33.43
N SER A 38 -22.74 -21.09 33.10
CA SER A 38 -22.19 -20.13 34.07
C SER A 38 -23.30 -19.23 34.58
N VAL A 39 -23.68 -19.37 35.85
CA VAL A 39 -24.79 -18.60 36.46
C VAL A 39 -24.37 -17.15 36.69
N ILE A 40 -25.10 -16.20 36.10
CA ILE A 40 -24.95 -14.75 36.34
C ILE A 40 -25.81 -14.33 37.52
N SER A 41 -27.10 -14.68 37.50
CA SER A 41 -28.04 -14.40 38.59
C SER A 41 -29.04 -15.53 38.76
N ILE A 42 -29.45 -15.77 40.00
CA ILE A 42 -30.55 -16.67 40.34
C ILE A 42 -31.30 -16.10 41.53
N GLU A 43 -32.62 -15.97 41.39
CA GLU A 43 -33.49 -15.35 42.38
C GLU A 43 -34.68 -16.27 42.65
N GLU A 44 -35.05 -16.41 43.93
CA GLU A 44 -36.25 -17.15 44.32
C GLU A 44 -37.47 -16.34 43.86
N SER A 45 -38.26 -16.94 42.96
CA SER A 45 -39.41 -16.26 42.40
C SER A 45 -40.63 -16.52 43.26
N GLU A 46 -40.98 -15.54 44.09
CA GLU A 46 -42.32 -15.44 44.68
C GLU A 46 -43.28 -15.11 43.54
N GLN A 47 -44.01 -16.12 43.07
CA GLN A 47 -44.96 -16.12 41.96
C GLN A 47 -45.42 -14.73 41.47
N ILE A 48 -44.81 -14.28 40.36
CA ILE A 48 -45.50 -13.53 39.33
C ILE A 48 -45.15 -14.20 38.01
N VAL A 49 -46.07 -15.04 37.53
CA VAL A 49 -46.10 -15.47 36.12
C VAL A 49 -46.29 -14.18 35.33
N THR A 50 -45.19 -13.64 34.82
CA THR A 50 -45.27 -12.67 33.74
C THR A 50 -45.80 -13.50 32.56
N ASP A 51 -47.07 -13.34 32.22
CA ASP A 51 -47.63 -13.85 30.98
C ASP A 51 -46.88 -13.16 29.82
N GLU A 52 -45.73 -13.73 29.44
CA GLU A 52 -45.20 -13.51 28.11
C GLU A 52 -46.30 -13.95 27.14
N ALA A 53 -46.75 -13.01 26.30
CA ALA A 53 -47.90 -13.14 25.41
C ALA A 53 -47.65 -14.14 24.26
N GLY A 54 -47.29 -15.38 24.60
CA GLY A 54 -47.04 -16.48 23.69
C GLY A 54 -47.88 -17.69 24.05
N LEU A 55 -48.12 -18.55 23.06
CA LEU A 55 -48.84 -19.79 23.24
C LEU A 55 -47.95 -20.80 23.97
N LYS A 56 -48.52 -21.50 24.96
CA LYS A 56 -47.84 -22.56 25.71
C LYS A 56 -48.02 -23.88 24.97
N PHE A 57 -46.91 -24.53 24.61
CA PHE A 57 -46.90 -25.83 23.94
C PHE A 57 -46.33 -26.90 24.88
N GLU A 58 -47.00 -28.04 24.99
CA GLU A 58 -46.49 -29.26 25.63
C GLU A 58 -45.66 -30.04 24.61
N PHE A 59 -44.49 -30.53 25.00
CA PHE A 59 -43.62 -31.33 24.14
C PHE A 59 -43.10 -32.58 24.85
N SER A 60 -42.71 -33.57 24.04
CA SER A 60 -41.89 -34.70 24.47
C SER A 60 -40.72 -34.84 23.50
N GLY A 61 -39.52 -35.05 24.02
CA GLY A 61 -38.33 -35.28 23.23
C GLY A 61 -37.28 -36.08 23.98
N ILE A 62 -36.29 -36.57 23.26
CA ILE A 62 -35.16 -37.32 23.82
C ILE A 62 -33.94 -36.41 23.85
N ASP A 63 -33.28 -36.30 25.01
CA ASP A 63 -32.02 -35.55 25.12
C ASP A 63 -30.81 -36.38 24.61
N LYS A 64 -29.62 -35.76 24.61
CA LYS A 64 -28.36 -36.43 24.23
C LYS A 64 -28.04 -37.65 25.08
N GLU A 65 -28.51 -37.69 26.32
CA GLU A 65 -28.33 -38.80 27.27
C GLU A 65 -29.39 -39.88 27.11
N LYS A 66 -30.24 -39.77 26.07
CA LYS A 66 -31.35 -40.68 25.77
C LYS A 66 -32.46 -40.70 26.80
N ARG A 67 -32.57 -39.66 27.64
CA ARG A 67 -33.66 -39.50 28.61
C ARG A 67 -34.86 -38.87 27.92
N ASN A 68 -36.06 -39.36 28.26
CA ASN A 68 -37.30 -38.79 27.76
C ASN A 68 -37.67 -37.57 28.60
N ILE A 69 -37.67 -36.40 27.98
CA ILE A 69 -38.03 -35.13 28.60
C ILE A 69 -39.43 -34.75 28.13
N ILE A 70 -40.33 -34.49 29.09
CA ILE A 70 -41.66 -33.94 28.83
C ILE A 70 -41.72 -32.58 29.53
N GLY A 71 -42.07 -31.55 28.79
CA GLY A 71 -42.06 -30.18 29.30
C GLY A 71 -43.04 -29.28 28.56
N THR A 72 -43.04 -28.00 28.95
CA THR A 72 -43.77 -26.96 28.24
C THR A 72 -42.82 -25.87 27.77
N ILE A 73 -43.09 -25.30 26.59
CA ILE A 73 -42.32 -24.21 26.00
C ILE A 73 -43.28 -23.11 25.52
N VAL A 74 -42.91 -21.86 25.73
CA VAL A 74 -43.66 -20.70 25.24
C VAL A 74 -43.08 -20.27 23.89
N SER A 75 -43.95 -20.13 22.88
CA SER A 75 -43.55 -19.64 21.56
C SER A 75 -44.73 -18.99 20.84
N GLU A 76 -44.44 -18.26 19.76
CA GLU A 76 -45.47 -17.62 18.93
C GLU A 76 -46.31 -18.66 18.20
N ASP A 77 -45.69 -19.75 17.75
CA ASP A 77 -46.34 -20.82 16.99
C ASP A 77 -45.66 -22.19 17.22
N ARG A 78 -46.34 -23.24 16.78
CA ARG A 78 -45.92 -24.64 16.95
C ARG A 78 -44.59 -24.96 16.24
N TYR A 79 -44.32 -24.36 15.08
CA TYR A 79 -43.06 -24.54 14.35
C TYR A 79 -41.91 -23.81 15.02
N SER A 80 -42.13 -22.58 15.51
CA SER A 80 -41.12 -21.85 16.28
C SER A 80 -40.75 -22.58 17.57
N ALA A 81 -41.73 -23.13 18.29
CA ALA A 81 -41.48 -23.98 19.46
C ALA A 81 -40.60 -25.20 19.10
N PHE A 82 -40.97 -25.92 18.03
CA PHE A 82 -40.20 -27.06 17.54
C PHE A 82 -38.77 -26.70 17.13
N LYS A 83 -38.61 -25.58 16.40
CA LYS A 83 -37.30 -25.07 15.97
C LYS A 83 -36.42 -24.79 17.17
N ARG A 84 -36.93 -24.09 18.20
CA ARG A 84 -36.18 -23.82 19.44
C ARG A 84 -35.77 -25.10 20.14
N LEU A 85 -36.67 -26.08 20.27
CA LEU A 85 -36.36 -27.38 20.90
C LEU A 85 -35.21 -28.12 20.21
N ILE A 86 -35.12 -28.05 18.87
CA ILE A 86 -34.01 -28.66 18.12
C ILE A 86 -32.74 -27.79 18.16
N THR A 87 -32.84 -26.47 17.94
CA THR A 87 -31.65 -25.63 17.74
C THR A 87 -31.04 -25.12 19.04
N GLU A 88 -31.85 -24.83 20.06
CA GLU A 88 -31.39 -24.27 21.35
C GLU A 88 -31.13 -25.38 22.37
N TYR A 89 -32.00 -26.40 22.40
CA TYR A 89 -31.98 -27.46 23.41
C TYR A 89 -31.46 -28.80 22.89
N ASP A 90 -31.28 -28.94 21.56
CA ASP A 90 -30.73 -30.14 20.91
C ASP A 90 -31.47 -31.43 21.28
N LEU A 91 -32.81 -31.34 21.29
CA LEU A 91 -33.72 -32.45 21.59
C LEU A 91 -34.17 -33.16 20.31
N ASP A 92 -34.26 -34.50 20.38
CA ASP A 92 -34.96 -35.30 19.37
C ASP A 92 -36.46 -35.31 19.71
N VAL A 93 -37.18 -34.33 19.15
CA VAL A 93 -38.57 -34.04 19.51
C VAL A 93 -39.52 -35.08 18.91
N ARG A 94 -40.40 -35.67 19.74
CA ARG A 94 -41.43 -36.63 19.32
C ARG A 94 -42.75 -35.95 18.97
N TYR A 95 -43.19 -35.02 19.81
CA TYR A 95 -44.38 -34.21 19.58
C TYR A 95 -44.24 -32.82 20.18
N VAL A 96 -44.99 -31.87 19.60
CA VAL A 96 -45.25 -30.53 20.15
C VAL A 96 -46.73 -30.26 19.94
N VAL A 97 -47.48 -29.98 21.00
CA VAL A 97 -48.94 -29.76 20.97
C VAL A 97 -49.32 -28.56 21.81
N GLU A 98 -50.33 -27.80 21.39
CA GLU A 98 -50.75 -26.61 22.14
C GLU A 98 -51.45 -27.02 23.45
N ASN A 99 -51.07 -26.38 24.54
CA ASN A 99 -51.52 -26.78 25.87
C ASN A 99 -53.00 -26.43 26.13
N SER A 100 -53.54 -25.47 25.38
CA SER A 100 -54.94 -25.01 25.44
C SER A 100 -55.96 -25.99 24.85
N LEU A 101 -55.52 -26.99 24.08
CA LEU A 101 -56.39 -27.92 23.35
C LEU A 101 -57.10 -28.92 24.28
N SER A 102 -58.27 -29.40 23.81
CA SER A 102 -59.00 -30.48 24.48
C SER A 102 -58.16 -31.76 24.56
N LYS A 103 -58.44 -32.63 25.55
CA LYS A 103 -57.69 -33.89 25.72
C LYS A 103 -57.75 -34.78 24.47
N GLU A 104 -58.88 -34.81 23.79
CA GLU A 104 -59.05 -35.62 22.58
C GLU A 104 -58.19 -35.09 21.41
N ASP A 105 -58.14 -33.76 21.24
CA ASP A 105 -57.36 -33.13 20.17
C ASP A 105 -55.85 -33.21 20.43
N LYS A 106 -55.44 -33.15 21.70
CA LYS A 106 -54.04 -33.38 22.11
C LYS A 106 -53.57 -34.77 21.69
N GLU A 107 -54.36 -35.81 21.96
CA GLU A 107 -53.99 -37.19 21.59
C GLU A 107 -53.93 -37.38 20.07
N LYS A 108 -54.85 -36.75 19.31
CA LYS A 108 -54.80 -36.75 17.84
C LYS A 108 -53.51 -36.10 17.32
N GLN A 109 -53.11 -34.95 17.87
CA GLN A 109 -51.89 -34.27 17.46
C GLN A 109 -50.61 -34.98 17.93
N LYS A 110 -50.62 -35.61 19.12
CA LYS A 110 -49.52 -36.46 19.59
C LYS A 110 -49.27 -37.64 18.65
N THR A 111 -50.36 -38.25 18.15
CA THR A 111 -50.29 -39.36 17.20
C THR A 111 -49.77 -38.91 15.83
N ALA A 112 -50.13 -37.70 15.38
CA ALA A 112 -49.62 -37.13 14.14
C ALA A 112 -48.12 -36.79 14.19
N GLY A 113 -47.57 -36.55 15.39
CA GLY A 113 -46.14 -36.30 15.62
C GLY A 113 -45.66 -34.95 15.06
N ILE A 114 -44.40 -34.92 14.60
CA ILE A 114 -43.67 -33.73 14.11
C ILE A 114 -43.34 -33.75 12.61
N ILE A 115 -43.91 -34.67 11.82
CA ILE A 115 -43.49 -34.92 10.44
C ILE A 115 -43.61 -33.66 9.56
N ASP A 116 -44.69 -32.90 9.76
CA ASP A 116 -44.95 -31.62 9.11
C ASP A 116 -43.91 -30.56 9.48
N LEU A 117 -43.61 -30.43 10.77
CA LEU A 117 -42.64 -29.46 11.30
C LEU A 117 -41.21 -29.77 10.85
N MET A 118 -40.83 -31.05 10.85
CA MET A 118 -39.51 -31.49 10.37
C MET A 118 -39.32 -31.20 8.88
N ARG A 119 -40.38 -31.37 8.07
CA ARG A 119 -40.34 -31.02 6.65
C ARG A 119 -40.16 -29.52 6.43
N GLN A 120 -40.84 -28.68 7.22
CA GLN A 120 -40.66 -27.22 7.17
C GLN A 120 -39.24 -26.82 7.56
N TYR A 121 -38.70 -27.42 8.63
CA TYR A 121 -37.34 -27.16 9.10
C TYR A 121 -36.28 -27.52 8.06
N GLN A 122 -36.36 -28.71 7.46
CA GLN A 122 -35.43 -29.12 6.41
C GLN A 122 -35.48 -28.20 5.18
N LYS A 123 -36.66 -27.70 4.81
CA LYS A 123 -36.82 -26.75 3.69
C LYS A 123 -36.12 -25.42 4.00
N GLU A 124 -36.24 -24.92 5.23
CA GLU A 124 -35.56 -23.70 5.68
C GLU A 124 -34.03 -23.87 5.73
N VAL A 125 -33.54 -24.98 6.28
CA VAL A 125 -32.10 -25.30 6.35
C VAL A 125 -31.49 -25.41 4.95
N ARG A 126 -32.17 -26.06 3.99
CA ARG A 126 -31.71 -26.14 2.59
C ARG A 126 -31.62 -24.76 1.94
N LYS A 127 -32.64 -23.93 2.10
CA LYS A 127 -32.69 -22.56 1.56
C LYS A 127 -31.56 -21.68 2.12
N ASN A 128 -31.25 -21.81 3.41
CA ASN A 128 -30.17 -21.05 4.05
C ASN A 128 -28.77 -21.58 3.67
N THR A 129 -28.62 -22.89 3.46
CA THR A 129 -27.36 -23.51 3.02
C THR A 129 -27.00 -23.12 1.59
N GLU A 130 -27.99 -23.06 0.70
CA GLU A 130 -27.83 -22.61 -0.70
C GLU A 130 -27.44 -21.13 -0.80
N MET A 131 -27.97 -20.26 0.08
CA MET A 131 -27.57 -18.85 0.15
C MET A 131 -26.13 -18.66 0.65
N PHE A 132 -25.70 -19.42 1.67
CA PHE A 132 -24.33 -19.35 2.20
C PHE A 132 -23.26 -19.86 1.21
N HIS A 133 -23.58 -20.87 0.40
CA HIS A 133 -22.64 -21.42 -0.58
C HIS A 133 -22.35 -20.44 -1.73
N ASN A 134 -23.37 -19.72 -2.19
CA ASN A 134 -23.26 -18.74 -3.28
C ASN A 134 -22.49 -17.46 -2.90
N GLU A 135 -22.58 -16.99 -1.65
CA GLU A 135 -21.81 -15.82 -1.20
C GLU A 135 -20.32 -16.12 -0.96
N LYS A 136 -20.00 -17.32 -0.46
CA LYS A 136 -18.62 -17.72 -0.17
C LYS A 136 -17.82 -17.95 -1.45
N LEU A 137 -18.43 -18.53 -2.49
CA LEU A 137 -17.82 -18.69 -3.81
C LEU A 137 -17.51 -17.34 -4.48
N LYS A 138 -18.42 -16.35 -4.41
CA LYS A 138 -18.18 -15.00 -4.96
C LYS A 138 -17.07 -14.22 -4.23
N LYS A 139 -16.86 -14.44 -2.93
CA LYS A 139 -15.76 -13.81 -2.17
C LYS A 139 -14.40 -14.44 -2.44
N ILE A 140 -14.35 -15.76 -2.64
CA ILE A 140 -13.12 -16.49 -2.99
C ILE A 140 -12.63 -16.08 -4.39
N ASP A 141 -13.55 -15.97 -5.35
CA ASP A 141 -13.24 -15.58 -6.74
C ASP A 141 -12.65 -14.17 -6.81
N ARG A 142 -13.27 -13.19 -6.11
CA ARG A 142 -12.76 -11.82 -6.01
C ARG A 142 -11.39 -11.71 -5.33
N SER A 143 -11.08 -12.60 -4.39
CA SER A 143 -9.78 -12.61 -3.71
C SER A 143 -8.69 -13.15 -4.62
N PHE A 144 -8.99 -14.24 -5.35
CA PHE A 144 -8.07 -14.83 -6.31
C PHE A 144 -7.80 -13.87 -7.48
N ASP A 145 -8.83 -13.20 -8.00
CA ASP A 145 -8.68 -12.22 -9.08
C ASP A 145 -7.81 -11.03 -8.68
N LYS A 146 -7.94 -10.56 -7.44
CA LYS A 146 -7.08 -9.49 -6.89
C LYS A 146 -5.63 -9.94 -6.77
N GLU A 147 -5.40 -11.15 -6.24
CA GLU A 147 -4.04 -11.70 -6.14
C GLU A 147 -3.44 -11.91 -7.54
N LYS A 148 -4.21 -12.49 -8.46
CA LYS A 148 -3.81 -12.68 -9.86
C LYS A 148 -3.44 -11.36 -10.51
N ALA A 149 -4.28 -10.32 -10.38
CA ALA A 149 -4.02 -9.01 -10.94
C ALA A 149 -2.73 -8.38 -10.38
N LEU A 150 -2.48 -8.53 -9.08
CA LEU A 150 -1.24 -8.06 -8.45
C LEU A 150 -0.03 -8.81 -8.99
N VAL A 151 -0.08 -10.14 -9.05
CA VAL A 151 1.01 -10.97 -9.59
C VAL A 151 1.27 -10.64 -11.06
N MET A 152 0.24 -10.40 -11.87
CA MET A 152 0.42 -10.02 -13.28
C MET A 152 1.16 -8.69 -13.42
N ARG A 153 0.85 -7.69 -12.60
CA ARG A 153 1.61 -6.42 -12.58
C ARG A 153 3.07 -6.63 -12.20
N GLN A 154 3.34 -7.47 -11.21
CA GLN A 154 4.72 -7.82 -10.82
C GLN A 154 5.47 -8.52 -11.95
N VAL A 155 4.81 -9.45 -12.65
CA VAL A 155 5.38 -10.16 -13.79
C VAL A 155 5.69 -9.19 -14.93
N ASP A 156 4.75 -8.31 -15.27
CA ASP A 156 4.94 -7.32 -16.34
C ASP A 156 6.08 -6.33 -16.01
N PHE A 157 6.19 -5.91 -14.75
CA PHE A 157 7.30 -5.10 -14.27
C PHE A 157 8.65 -5.83 -14.43
N VAL A 158 8.74 -7.09 -13.98
CA VAL A 158 9.95 -7.90 -14.12
C VAL A 158 10.32 -8.07 -15.58
N LEU A 159 9.36 -8.41 -16.45
CA LEU A 159 9.62 -8.58 -17.88
C LEU A 159 10.13 -7.28 -18.54
N LYS A 160 9.53 -6.14 -18.21
CA LYS A 160 9.97 -4.83 -18.67
C LYS A 160 11.41 -4.54 -18.24
N LYS A 161 11.72 -4.70 -16.94
CA LYS A 161 13.06 -4.46 -16.41
C LYS A 161 14.10 -5.41 -16.98
N VAL A 162 13.76 -6.68 -17.16
CA VAL A 162 14.65 -7.65 -17.81
C VAL A 162 14.92 -7.25 -19.26
N SER A 163 13.92 -6.75 -20.00
CA SER A 163 14.14 -6.21 -21.34
C SER A 163 15.11 -5.02 -21.31
N GLU A 164 14.88 -4.05 -20.42
CA GLU A 164 15.76 -2.88 -20.25
C GLU A 164 17.21 -3.30 -19.93
N ILE A 165 17.41 -4.32 -19.09
CA ILE A 165 18.72 -4.89 -18.78
C ILE A 165 19.36 -5.54 -20.01
N ILE A 166 18.60 -6.35 -20.75
CA ILE A 166 19.12 -6.99 -21.98
C ILE A 166 19.53 -5.93 -23.00
N ASP A 167 18.74 -4.87 -23.16
CA ASP A 167 19.01 -3.80 -24.13
C ASP A 167 20.21 -2.96 -23.71
N LYS A 168 20.29 -2.56 -22.43
CA LYS A 168 21.40 -1.76 -21.88
C LYS A 168 22.75 -2.48 -22.03
N PHE A 169 22.76 -3.79 -21.90
CA PHE A 169 24.00 -4.59 -21.87
C PHE A 169 24.10 -5.57 -23.06
N ALA A 170 23.38 -5.31 -24.15
CA ALA A 170 23.25 -6.22 -25.27
C ALA A 170 24.60 -6.63 -25.91
N SER A 171 25.60 -5.75 -25.85
CA SER A 171 26.96 -5.95 -26.37
C SER A 171 27.85 -6.80 -25.48
N ASP A 172 27.59 -6.81 -24.17
CA ASP A 172 28.44 -7.48 -23.17
C ASP A 172 27.93 -8.88 -22.80
N LEU A 173 26.64 -9.13 -23.05
CA LEU A 173 25.98 -10.42 -22.89
C LEU A 173 26.54 -11.45 -23.86
N ASN A 174 27.14 -12.53 -23.32
CA ASN A 174 27.49 -13.66 -24.17
C ASN A 174 26.21 -14.29 -24.79
N PRO A 175 26.31 -14.89 -25.99
CA PRO A 175 25.13 -15.41 -26.69
C PRO A 175 24.37 -16.50 -25.92
N GLN A 176 25.07 -17.30 -25.11
CA GLN A 176 24.46 -18.40 -24.34
C GLN A 176 23.59 -17.86 -23.20
N ASP A 177 24.06 -16.86 -22.46
CA ASP A 177 23.31 -16.18 -21.40
C ASP A 177 22.12 -15.43 -21.97
N LYS A 178 22.32 -14.73 -23.10
CA LYS A 178 21.22 -14.05 -23.81
C LYS A 178 20.14 -15.04 -24.22
N GLN A 179 20.51 -16.20 -24.75
CA GLN A 179 19.53 -17.24 -25.11
C GLN A 179 18.82 -17.79 -23.87
N LYS A 180 19.55 -18.08 -22.79
CA LYS A 180 18.98 -18.61 -21.56
C LYS A 180 18.02 -17.63 -20.88
N ILE A 181 18.34 -16.34 -20.88
CA ILE A 181 17.42 -15.29 -20.41
C ILE A 181 16.15 -15.27 -21.28
N LYS A 182 16.29 -15.34 -22.62
CA LYS A 182 15.14 -15.43 -23.52
C LYS A 182 14.29 -16.67 -23.26
N ASP A 183 14.88 -17.81 -22.95
CA ASP A 183 14.15 -19.04 -22.62
C ASP A 183 13.33 -18.86 -21.33
N TYR A 184 13.88 -18.22 -20.30
CA TYR A 184 13.14 -17.86 -19.09
C TYR A 184 12.01 -16.85 -19.37
N VAL A 185 12.27 -15.81 -20.18
CA VAL A 185 11.24 -14.83 -20.58
C VAL A 185 10.10 -15.54 -21.31
N ASN A 186 10.41 -16.39 -22.29
CA ASN A 186 9.42 -17.18 -23.03
C ASN A 186 8.64 -18.11 -22.10
N LYS A 187 9.31 -18.74 -21.12
CA LYS A 187 8.66 -19.57 -20.11
C LYS A 187 7.69 -18.75 -19.26
N ILE A 188 8.07 -17.56 -18.80
CA ILE A 188 7.20 -16.67 -18.03
C ILE A 188 6.00 -16.22 -18.86
N LEU A 189 6.20 -15.85 -20.13
CA LEU A 189 5.12 -15.45 -21.04
C LEU A 189 4.10 -16.57 -21.25
N ARG A 190 4.55 -17.83 -21.41
CA ARG A 190 3.65 -19.00 -21.48
C ARG A 190 2.87 -19.22 -20.19
N LEU A 191 3.50 -18.94 -19.04
CA LEU A 191 2.89 -19.09 -17.73
C LEU A 191 2.03 -17.90 -17.30
N LYS A 192 2.01 -16.79 -18.05
CA LYS A 192 1.23 -15.59 -17.70
C LYS A 192 -0.27 -15.88 -17.51
N ASN A 193 -0.80 -16.90 -18.18
CA ASN A 193 -2.21 -17.29 -18.05
C ASN A 193 -2.47 -18.44 -17.06
N THR A 194 -1.45 -18.88 -16.31
CA THR A 194 -1.60 -20.00 -15.37
C THR A 194 -2.47 -19.62 -14.16
N THR A 195 -3.18 -20.61 -13.61
CA THR A 195 -3.85 -20.50 -12.30
C THR A 195 -2.87 -20.72 -11.14
N ASN A 196 -1.70 -21.32 -11.38
CA ASN A 196 -0.67 -21.54 -10.37
C ASN A 196 0.22 -20.30 -10.22
N LEU A 197 -0.27 -19.31 -9.46
CA LEU A 197 0.43 -18.04 -9.23
C LEU A 197 1.80 -18.24 -8.56
N GLU A 198 1.93 -19.22 -7.68
CA GLU A 198 3.19 -19.49 -6.97
C GLU A 198 4.28 -20.01 -7.92
N TYR A 199 3.91 -20.88 -8.87
CA TYR A 199 4.83 -21.34 -9.91
C TYR A 199 5.30 -20.20 -10.81
N LEU A 200 4.40 -19.28 -11.16
CA LEU A 200 4.73 -18.07 -11.93
C LEU A 200 5.69 -17.18 -11.15
N LYS A 201 5.40 -16.88 -9.87
CA LYS A 201 6.28 -16.12 -8.96
C LYS A 201 7.67 -16.75 -8.87
N ASN A 202 7.75 -18.07 -8.69
CA ASN A 202 9.03 -18.77 -8.56
C ASN A 202 9.81 -18.79 -9.88
N THR A 203 9.14 -18.90 -11.02
CA THR A 203 9.81 -18.79 -12.34
C THR A 203 10.40 -17.39 -12.54
N CYS A 204 9.72 -16.32 -12.11
CA CYS A 204 10.29 -14.97 -12.11
C CYS A 204 11.50 -14.85 -11.16
N LYS A 205 11.43 -15.42 -9.95
CA LYS A 205 12.57 -15.44 -9.01
C LYS A 205 13.78 -16.17 -9.59
N ASP A 206 13.56 -17.27 -10.30
CA ASP A 206 14.64 -18.05 -10.91
C ASP A 206 15.34 -17.27 -12.03
N LEU A 207 14.58 -16.53 -12.85
CA LEU A 207 15.14 -15.59 -13.82
C LEU A 207 15.96 -14.49 -13.14
N LEU A 208 15.43 -13.85 -12.09
CA LEU A 208 16.14 -12.78 -11.38
C LEU A 208 17.42 -13.29 -10.69
N LYS A 209 17.37 -14.47 -10.07
CA LYS A 209 18.56 -15.15 -9.51
C LYS A 209 19.56 -15.54 -10.60
N TYR A 210 19.07 -15.94 -11.78
CA TYR A 210 19.95 -16.20 -12.92
C TYR A 210 20.70 -14.94 -13.32
N LEU A 211 20.02 -13.81 -13.47
CA LEU A 211 20.63 -12.51 -13.77
C LEU A 211 21.64 -12.04 -12.71
N GLN A 212 21.42 -12.39 -11.44
CA GLN A 212 22.38 -12.09 -10.37
C GLN A 212 23.65 -12.95 -10.43
N ARG A 213 23.50 -14.23 -10.78
CA ARG A 213 24.57 -15.23 -10.73
C ARG A 213 25.41 -15.25 -11.98
N ALA A 214 24.74 -15.17 -13.12
CA ALA A 214 25.42 -15.06 -14.39
C ALA A 214 26.16 -13.73 -14.30
N GLU A 215 27.49 -13.80 -14.20
CA GLU A 215 28.40 -12.66 -14.08
C GLU A 215 28.45 -11.86 -15.39
N ILE A 216 27.27 -11.63 -15.97
CA ILE A 216 26.99 -11.24 -17.34
C ILE A 216 27.66 -9.91 -17.71
N PHE A 217 28.09 -9.11 -16.73
CA PHE A 217 28.47 -7.72 -16.93
C PHE A 217 29.95 -7.41 -16.67
N ILE A 218 30.81 -8.39 -16.34
CA ILE A 218 32.18 -8.06 -15.94
C ILE A 218 33.19 -9.05 -16.49
N SER A 219 33.64 -8.79 -17.72
CA SER A 219 35.01 -9.10 -18.11
C SER A 219 35.96 -7.91 -17.87
N LYS A 220 35.44 -6.68 -17.64
CA LYS A 220 36.25 -5.46 -17.48
C LYS A 220 36.05 -4.79 -16.11
N LYS A 221 37.16 -4.38 -15.49
CA LYS A 221 37.30 -3.79 -14.14
C LYS A 221 36.42 -2.54 -13.88
N GLU A 222 35.82 -1.95 -14.91
CA GLU A 222 35.00 -0.73 -14.85
C GLU A 222 33.50 -0.98 -14.58
N GLY A 223 33.00 -2.22 -14.61
CA GLY A 223 31.57 -2.54 -14.47
C GLY A 223 31.06 -2.83 -13.05
N ILE A 224 31.80 -2.45 -11.99
CA ILE A 224 31.45 -2.81 -10.61
C ILE A 224 30.15 -2.12 -10.16
N ASP A 225 29.97 -0.85 -10.51
CA ASP A 225 28.79 -0.06 -10.11
C ASP A 225 27.53 -0.56 -10.82
N ASP A 226 27.63 -0.91 -12.12
CA ASP A 226 26.53 -1.52 -12.87
C ASP A 226 26.15 -2.90 -12.32
N LYS A 227 27.12 -3.73 -11.91
CA LYS A 227 26.85 -5.03 -11.25
C LYS A 227 26.11 -4.81 -9.94
N LEU A 228 26.53 -3.83 -9.16
CA LEU A 228 25.92 -3.53 -7.86
C LEU A 228 24.50 -2.98 -8.04
N GLY A 229 24.28 -2.12 -9.03
CA GLY A 229 22.98 -1.62 -9.45
C GLY A 229 22.05 -2.77 -9.85
N LEU A 230 22.48 -3.63 -10.78
CA LEU A 230 21.69 -4.78 -11.21
C LEU A 230 21.38 -5.75 -10.07
N TYR A 231 22.37 -6.07 -9.23
CA TYR A 231 22.16 -6.94 -8.08
C TYR A 231 21.11 -6.34 -7.14
N THR A 232 21.15 -5.03 -6.93
CA THR A 232 20.18 -4.31 -6.11
C THR A 232 18.79 -4.38 -6.72
N ASP A 233 18.64 -4.01 -8.00
CA ASP A 233 17.36 -4.00 -8.70
C ASP A 233 16.71 -5.40 -8.70
N THR A 234 17.50 -6.44 -9.00
CA THR A 234 17.02 -7.82 -8.98
C THR A 234 16.65 -8.32 -7.58
N GLN A 235 17.38 -7.92 -6.53
CA GLN A 235 17.02 -8.24 -5.15
C GLN A 235 15.72 -7.56 -4.72
N GLU A 236 15.54 -6.29 -5.08
CA GLU A 236 14.29 -5.56 -4.80
C GLU A 236 13.11 -6.24 -5.49
N MET A 237 13.27 -6.65 -6.75
CA MET A 237 12.26 -7.40 -7.48
C MET A 237 11.92 -8.74 -6.80
N ILE A 238 12.92 -9.50 -6.36
CA ILE A 238 12.70 -10.75 -5.62
C ILE A 238 11.94 -10.51 -4.32
N GLU A 239 12.34 -9.50 -3.53
CA GLU A 239 11.69 -9.16 -2.26
C GLU A 239 10.23 -8.74 -2.46
N ALA A 240 9.93 -7.98 -3.51
CA ALA A 240 8.58 -7.53 -3.80
C ALA A 240 7.67 -8.68 -4.28
N ILE A 241 8.19 -9.61 -5.10
CA ILE A 241 7.48 -10.85 -5.45
C ILE A 241 7.19 -11.67 -4.18
N GLN A 242 8.14 -11.77 -3.24
CA GLN A 242 7.96 -12.52 -1.99
C GLN A 242 6.97 -11.86 -1.04
N ARG A 243 6.97 -10.52 -0.94
CA ARG A 243 6.09 -9.78 -0.02
C ARG A 243 4.70 -9.51 -0.58
N GLY A 244 4.43 -9.85 -1.85
CA GLY A 244 3.16 -9.52 -2.51
C GLY A 244 2.88 -8.02 -2.57
N LYS A 245 3.92 -7.18 -2.59
CA LYS A 245 3.78 -5.72 -2.66
C LYS A 245 3.64 -5.25 -4.11
N ASP A 246 2.75 -4.31 -4.34
CA ASP A 246 2.56 -3.67 -5.64
C ASP A 246 3.71 -2.70 -5.92
N PHE A 247 4.40 -2.86 -7.05
CA PHE A 247 5.51 -1.98 -7.44
C PHE A 247 5.03 -0.59 -7.86
N GLY A 248 3.82 -0.49 -8.40
CA GLY A 248 3.26 0.77 -8.91
C GLY A 248 3.11 1.85 -7.85
N LEU A 249 2.91 1.48 -6.58
CA LEU A 249 2.76 2.44 -5.48
C LEU A 249 4.05 3.16 -5.12
N TYR A 250 5.23 2.56 -5.33
CA TYR A 250 6.50 3.18 -4.93
C TYR A 250 7.02 4.16 -6.00
N GLU A 251 6.93 3.81 -7.29
CA GLU A 251 7.21 4.74 -8.40
C GLU A 251 6.20 5.90 -8.39
N ASP A 252 4.90 5.62 -8.23
CA ASP A 252 3.87 6.66 -8.18
C ASP A 252 4.00 7.56 -6.93
N LEU A 253 4.40 7.02 -5.75
CA LEU A 253 4.71 7.87 -4.60
C LEU A 253 5.92 8.76 -4.85
N GLN A 254 6.97 8.25 -5.49
CA GLN A 254 8.17 9.04 -5.77
C GLN A 254 7.85 10.16 -6.76
N ASP A 255 7.10 9.85 -7.82
CA ASP A 255 6.64 10.83 -8.81
C ASP A 255 5.64 11.84 -8.23
N GLN A 256 4.77 11.43 -7.29
CA GLN A 256 3.86 12.33 -6.58
C GLN A 256 4.61 13.25 -5.61
N ILE A 257 5.66 12.74 -4.95
CA ILE A 257 6.51 13.54 -4.07
C ILE A 257 7.31 14.56 -4.89
N GLU A 258 7.90 14.16 -6.02
CA GLU A 258 8.63 15.08 -6.91
C GLU A 258 7.70 16.15 -7.50
N ARG A 259 6.48 15.78 -7.93
CA ARG A 259 5.45 16.74 -8.39
C ARG A 259 5.04 17.71 -7.28
N TRP A 260 4.74 17.21 -6.09
CA TRP A 260 4.38 18.05 -4.95
C TRP A 260 5.51 19.02 -4.57
N GLN A 261 6.77 18.57 -4.57
CA GLN A 261 7.94 19.42 -4.32
C GLN A 261 8.07 20.52 -5.37
N SER A 262 7.87 20.19 -6.65
CA SER A 262 7.93 21.17 -7.73
C SER A 262 6.85 22.25 -7.63
N GLU A 263 5.69 21.91 -7.06
CA GLU A 263 4.55 22.80 -6.88
C GLU A 263 4.63 23.65 -5.59
N HIS A 264 5.18 23.11 -4.49
CA HIS A 264 5.04 23.73 -3.17
C HIS A 264 6.34 24.28 -2.56
N ILE A 265 7.52 23.94 -3.09
CA ILE A 265 8.81 24.37 -2.52
C ILE A 265 9.38 25.63 -3.22
N ARG A 266 8.73 26.12 -4.29
CA ARG A 266 9.25 27.27 -5.06
C ARG A 266 9.11 28.63 -4.36
N ASP A 267 8.17 28.82 -3.43
CA ASP A 267 7.96 30.13 -2.81
C ASP A 267 8.25 30.12 -1.29
N ARG A 268 9.44 30.62 -0.92
CA ARG A 268 9.85 30.87 0.48
C ARG A 268 9.17 32.13 1.04
N ALA A 269 7.84 32.20 1.04
CA ALA A 269 7.10 33.27 1.70
C ALA A 269 6.36 32.75 2.94
N LYS A 270 6.88 33.15 4.13
CA LYS A 270 6.27 33.09 5.47
C LYS A 270 5.49 31.79 5.80
N VAL A 271 6.25 30.77 6.16
CA VAL A 271 5.77 29.45 6.60
C VAL A 271 5.19 29.51 8.03
N LEU A 272 3.92 29.11 8.21
CA LEU A 272 3.25 29.01 9.52
C LEU A 272 3.88 27.91 10.40
N VAL A 273 3.69 27.98 11.72
CA VAL A 273 4.24 27.01 12.70
C VAL A 273 3.76 25.58 12.44
N SER A 274 2.54 25.38 11.94
CA SER A 274 2.02 24.08 11.50
C SER A 274 2.83 23.48 10.34
N ASP A 275 3.33 24.34 9.46
CA ASP A 275 4.14 23.94 8.31
C ASP A 275 5.58 23.64 8.73
N LYS A 276 6.07 24.16 9.86
CA LYS A 276 7.34 23.72 10.45
C LYS A 276 7.28 22.28 10.96
N ILE A 277 6.16 21.87 11.55
CA ILE A 277 5.97 20.48 12.03
C ILE A 277 5.76 19.54 10.84
N LYS A 278 4.95 19.94 9.85
CA LYS A 278 4.84 19.20 8.59
C LYS A 278 6.21 19.12 7.89
N ASN A 279 6.95 20.22 7.78
CA ASN A 279 8.31 20.21 7.20
C ASN A 279 9.31 19.41 8.03
N PHE A 280 9.11 19.25 9.34
CA PHE A 280 9.93 18.35 10.16
C PHE A 280 9.64 16.87 9.83
N PHE A 281 8.36 16.47 9.80
CA PHE A 281 7.99 15.12 9.38
C PHE A 281 8.33 14.84 7.91
N TYR A 282 8.06 15.79 7.01
CA TYR A 282 8.46 15.72 5.61
C TYR A 282 9.96 15.71 5.46
N SER A 283 10.76 16.45 6.24
CA SER A 283 12.22 16.37 6.14
C SER A 283 12.79 15.07 6.73
N ILE A 284 12.11 14.43 7.68
CA ILE A 284 12.45 13.08 8.16
C ILE A 284 12.12 12.04 7.09
N VAL A 285 10.93 12.12 6.50
CA VAL A 285 10.48 11.22 5.43
C VAL A 285 11.31 11.44 4.15
N LEU A 286 11.57 12.69 3.77
CA LEU A 286 12.43 13.06 2.65
C LEU A 286 13.86 12.65 2.91
N LYS A 287 14.45 12.86 4.09
CA LYS A 287 15.77 12.29 4.40
C LYS A 287 15.81 10.77 4.35
N PHE A 288 14.67 10.09 4.44
CA PHE A 288 14.56 8.64 4.34
C PHE A 288 14.34 8.17 2.88
N ILE A 289 13.75 9.02 2.04
CA ILE A 289 13.45 8.77 0.62
C ILE A 289 14.59 9.24 -0.29
N SER A 290 15.19 10.38 0.03
CA SER A 290 16.33 10.98 -0.67
C SER A 290 17.68 10.43 -0.19
N GLU A 291 17.69 9.51 0.77
CA GLU A 291 18.94 8.87 1.19
C GLU A 291 19.43 7.97 0.06
N ASP A 292 20.70 8.15 -0.34
CA ASP A 292 21.33 7.31 -1.35
C ASP A 292 20.99 5.83 -1.12
N LYS A 293 20.52 5.16 -2.18
CA LYS A 293 20.13 3.74 -2.16
C LYS A 293 21.23 2.89 -1.52
N GLU A 294 22.50 3.22 -1.75
CA GLU A 294 23.63 2.52 -1.14
C GLU A 294 23.65 2.65 0.39
N ILE A 295 23.43 3.84 0.94
CA ILE A 295 23.39 4.09 2.38
C ILE A 295 22.25 3.29 3.02
N ARG A 296 21.09 3.21 2.36
CA ARG A 296 19.94 2.43 2.83
C ARG A 296 20.25 0.94 2.92
N ILE A 297 20.90 0.37 1.90
CA ILE A 297 21.34 -1.04 1.89
C ILE A 297 22.34 -1.30 3.02
N LEU A 298 23.33 -0.41 3.19
CA LEU A 298 24.33 -0.54 4.26
C LEU A 298 23.68 -0.48 5.66
N ARG A 299 22.68 0.38 5.87
CA ARG A 299 21.91 0.42 7.12
C ARG A 299 21.11 -0.86 7.36
N LYS A 300 20.51 -1.44 6.32
CA LYS A 300 19.81 -2.73 6.42
C LYS A 300 20.76 -3.85 6.82
N LYS A 301 21.93 -3.94 6.18
CA LYS A 301 23.00 -4.88 6.56
C LYS A 301 23.45 -4.69 8.01
N ILE A 302 23.59 -3.44 8.48
CA ILE A 302 23.90 -3.16 9.90
C ILE A 302 22.78 -3.65 10.82
N SER A 303 21.51 -3.51 10.42
CA SER A 303 20.36 -3.99 11.18
C SER A 303 20.33 -5.52 11.29
N GLU A 304 20.62 -6.23 10.19
CA GLU A 304 20.78 -7.69 10.17
C GLU A 304 21.93 -8.13 11.09
N LEU A 305 23.12 -7.51 10.96
CA LEU A 305 24.24 -7.77 11.87
C LEU A 305 23.90 -7.52 13.35
N ASN A 306 23.04 -6.55 13.66
CA ASN A 306 22.58 -6.31 15.04
C ASN A 306 21.69 -7.44 15.56
N LYS A 307 20.86 -8.03 14.70
CA LYS A 307 20.04 -9.20 15.06
C LYS A 307 20.95 -10.41 15.34
N ASP A 308 21.93 -10.65 14.48
CA ASP A 308 22.90 -11.73 14.66
C ASP A 308 23.73 -11.54 15.93
N LEU A 309 24.23 -10.32 16.17
CA LEU A 309 24.93 -9.96 17.41
C LEU A 309 24.08 -10.25 18.65
N LYS A 310 22.78 -9.91 18.63
CA LYS A 310 21.85 -10.20 19.73
C LYS A 310 21.68 -11.70 19.94
N GLN A 311 21.60 -12.47 18.86
CA GLN A 311 21.49 -13.94 18.93
C GLN A 311 22.75 -14.57 19.52
N TYR A 312 23.94 -14.22 19.02
CA TYR A 312 25.20 -14.73 19.55
C TYR A 312 25.45 -14.29 21.00
N PHE A 313 25.10 -13.05 21.36
CA PHE A 313 25.17 -12.59 22.74
C PHE A 313 24.24 -13.39 23.66
N SER A 314 23.02 -13.71 23.19
CA SER A 314 22.12 -14.60 23.91
C SER A 314 22.71 -16.01 24.06
N VAL A 315 23.47 -16.53 23.08
CA VAL A 315 24.15 -17.82 23.20
C VAL A 315 25.22 -17.75 24.29
N VAL A 316 26.09 -16.72 24.28
CA VAL A 316 27.16 -16.54 25.29
C VAL A 316 26.62 -16.49 26.72
N ILE A 317 25.43 -15.90 26.91
CA ILE A 317 24.77 -15.82 28.21
C ILE A 317 24.13 -17.16 28.61
N LYS A 318 23.47 -17.85 27.68
CA LYS A 318 22.64 -19.03 27.99
C LYS A 318 23.40 -20.35 27.96
N SER A 319 24.48 -20.46 27.18
CA SER A 319 25.21 -21.73 27.02
C SER A 319 26.09 -22.02 28.23
N LYS A 320 25.95 -23.22 28.82
CA LYS A 320 26.84 -23.72 29.89
C LYS A 320 28.19 -24.21 29.35
N ASP A 321 28.23 -24.65 28.09
CA ASP A 321 29.43 -25.19 27.45
C ASP A 321 30.43 -24.09 27.06
N GLN A 322 31.68 -24.25 27.49
CA GLN A 322 32.76 -23.30 27.28
C GLN A 322 33.18 -23.18 25.81
N GLU A 323 33.12 -24.25 25.03
CA GLU A 323 33.52 -24.21 23.61
C GLU A 323 32.53 -23.35 22.79
N TYR A 324 31.23 -23.51 23.04
CA TYR A 324 30.20 -22.68 22.42
C TYR A 324 30.33 -21.20 22.79
N ARG A 325 30.69 -20.88 24.05
CA ARG A 325 30.93 -19.50 24.47
C ARG A 325 32.14 -18.90 23.76
N GLN A 326 33.22 -19.66 23.62
CA GLN A 326 34.42 -19.20 22.90
C GLN A 326 34.15 -18.98 21.41
N SER A 327 33.43 -19.91 20.77
CA SER A 327 33.02 -19.79 19.36
C SER A 327 32.12 -18.57 19.15
N ALA A 328 31.08 -18.41 19.98
CA ALA A 328 30.17 -17.26 19.90
C ALA A 328 30.90 -15.93 20.16
N ASN A 329 31.85 -15.87 21.09
CA ASN A 329 32.68 -14.68 21.30
C ASN A 329 33.54 -14.32 20.08
N LYS A 330 34.12 -15.31 19.40
CA LYS A 330 34.85 -15.10 18.14
C LYS A 330 33.92 -14.52 17.06
N SER A 331 32.72 -15.08 16.89
CA SER A 331 31.71 -14.57 15.95
C SER A 331 31.28 -13.15 16.29
N ILE A 332 31.02 -12.83 17.55
CA ILE A 332 30.67 -11.46 18.00
C ILE A 332 31.77 -10.46 17.64
N LYS A 333 33.05 -10.81 17.86
CA LYS A 333 34.19 -9.96 17.49
C LYS A 333 34.23 -9.71 15.99
N GLN A 334 34.03 -10.75 15.18
CA GLN A 334 33.99 -10.63 13.71
C GLN A 334 32.81 -9.75 13.23
N LEU A 335 31.60 -9.97 13.75
CA LEU A 335 30.41 -9.18 13.42
C LEU A 335 30.58 -7.70 13.80
N HIS A 336 31.23 -7.42 14.93
CA HIS A 336 31.55 -6.05 15.33
C HIS A 336 32.51 -5.35 14.36
N ILE A 337 33.54 -6.06 13.89
CA ILE A 337 34.49 -5.53 12.89
C ILE A 337 33.75 -5.23 11.58
N GLN A 338 32.89 -6.14 11.12
CA GLN A 338 32.08 -5.92 9.91
C GLN A 338 31.14 -4.72 10.06
N LYS A 339 30.44 -4.62 11.19
CA LYS A 339 29.57 -3.48 11.51
C LYS A 339 30.33 -2.15 11.51
N LYS A 340 31.56 -2.13 12.06
CA LYS A 340 32.41 -0.93 12.03
C LYS A 340 32.76 -0.52 10.60
N LYS A 341 33.20 -1.47 9.76
CA LYS A 341 33.50 -1.22 8.34
C LYS A 341 32.29 -0.69 7.57
N LEU A 342 31.08 -1.22 7.80
CA LEU A 342 29.86 -0.71 7.16
C LEU A 342 29.52 0.72 7.61
N LYS A 343 29.71 1.05 8.90
CA LYS A 343 29.51 2.42 9.40
C LYS A 343 30.51 3.40 8.80
N GLU A 344 31.78 3.01 8.64
CA GLU A 344 32.80 3.82 7.98
C GLU A 344 32.44 4.10 6.52
N LYS A 345 31.97 3.07 5.78
CA LYS A 345 31.45 3.26 4.41
C LYS A 345 30.30 4.25 4.34
N ILE A 346 29.32 4.15 5.24
CA ILE A 346 28.22 5.13 5.30
C ILE A 346 28.74 6.55 5.55
N ALA A 347 29.73 6.70 6.45
CA ALA A 347 30.31 8.01 6.75
C ALA A 347 31.02 8.62 5.53
N ILE A 348 31.73 7.81 4.76
CA ILE A 348 32.39 8.23 3.51
C ILE A 348 31.35 8.65 2.47
N LEU A 349 30.32 7.82 2.23
CA LEU A 349 29.26 8.13 1.27
C LEU A 349 28.54 9.44 1.62
N LYS A 350 28.17 9.64 2.89
CA LYS A 350 27.54 10.89 3.35
C LYS A 350 28.45 12.11 3.17
N ARG A 351 29.77 11.94 3.35
CA ARG A 351 30.74 13.02 3.14
C ARG A 351 30.83 13.37 1.66
N ASN A 352 30.86 12.36 0.78
CA ASN A 352 30.88 12.56 -0.67
C ASN A 352 29.59 13.22 -1.16
N GLU A 353 28.44 12.78 -0.68
CA GLU A 353 27.14 13.38 -0.99
C GLU A 353 27.08 14.85 -0.55
N ASN A 354 27.49 15.15 0.69
CA ASN A 354 27.58 16.54 1.16
C ASN A 354 28.57 17.38 0.34
N ASN A 355 29.70 16.82 -0.08
CA ASN A 355 30.65 17.52 -0.93
C ASN A 355 30.10 17.76 -2.34
N ARG A 356 29.33 16.81 -2.89
CA ARG A 356 28.63 16.96 -4.17
C ARG A 356 27.58 18.07 -4.09
N LEU A 357 26.76 18.04 -3.04
CA LEU A 357 25.74 19.06 -2.79
C LEU A 357 26.36 20.45 -2.60
N LYS A 358 27.50 20.55 -1.90
CA LYS A 358 28.25 21.81 -1.80
C LYS A 358 28.82 22.28 -3.14
N ALA A 359 29.35 21.37 -3.95
CA ALA A 359 29.84 21.70 -5.29
C ALA A 359 28.71 22.11 -6.26
N GLU A 360 27.49 21.60 -6.05
CA GLU A 360 26.28 22.00 -6.81
C GLU A 360 25.68 23.31 -6.31
N ASP A 361 25.69 23.59 -4.99
CA ASP A 361 25.26 24.86 -4.42
C ASP A 361 26.27 26.00 -4.65
N GLU A 362 27.53 25.67 -4.97
CA GLU A 362 28.55 26.62 -5.43
C GLU A 362 28.39 27.08 -6.89
N LEU A 363 27.40 26.56 -7.65
CA LEU A 363 26.90 27.27 -8.83
C LEU A 363 26.30 28.60 -8.35
N SER A 364 27.10 29.65 -8.45
CA SER A 364 26.87 30.93 -7.76
C SER A 364 25.45 31.44 -8.02
N THR A 365 24.84 32.11 -7.04
CA THR A 365 23.55 32.80 -7.17
C THR A 365 23.43 33.58 -8.49
N PHE A 366 24.55 34.11 -8.98
CA PHE A 366 24.66 34.77 -10.27
C PHE A 366 24.33 33.87 -11.48
N GLU A 367 24.77 32.61 -11.52
CA GLU A 367 24.46 31.68 -12.61
C GLU A 367 22.97 31.31 -12.64
N LYS A 368 22.35 31.18 -11.45
CA LYS A 368 20.90 31.00 -11.33
C LYS A 368 20.17 32.22 -11.89
N ILE A 369 20.61 33.43 -11.54
CA ILE A 369 20.04 34.69 -12.09
C ILE A 369 20.21 34.73 -13.62
N VAL A 370 21.39 34.46 -14.15
CA VAL A 370 21.64 34.45 -15.60
C VAL A 370 20.74 33.44 -16.32
N SER A 371 20.57 32.24 -15.76
CA SER A 371 19.68 31.21 -16.32
C SER A 371 18.22 31.65 -16.33
N ILE A 372 17.73 32.27 -15.26
CA ILE A 372 16.35 32.78 -15.16
C ILE A 372 16.15 33.92 -16.17
N THR A 373 17.08 34.86 -16.23
CA THR A 373 17.04 36.00 -17.17
C THR A 373 17.06 35.54 -18.63
N ASN A 374 17.85 34.51 -18.96
CA ASN A 374 17.86 33.93 -20.30
C ASN A 374 16.51 33.31 -20.67
N GLY A 375 15.93 32.53 -19.76
CA GLY A 375 14.61 31.91 -19.95
C GLY A 375 13.52 32.97 -20.15
N LEU A 376 13.47 33.97 -19.28
CA LEU A 376 12.47 35.04 -19.34
C LEU A 376 12.61 35.88 -20.63
N SER A 377 13.82 36.29 -20.99
CA SER A 377 14.06 37.05 -22.23
C SER A 377 13.70 36.24 -23.48
N GLY A 378 14.01 34.94 -23.49
CA GLY A 378 13.65 34.04 -24.59
C GLY A 378 12.14 33.90 -24.78
N TRP A 379 11.39 33.71 -23.69
CA TRP A 379 9.93 33.69 -23.74
C TRP A 379 9.33 35.02 -24.21
N LEU A 380 9.86 36.13 -23.72
CA LEU A 380 9.36 37.45 -24.11
C LEU A 380 9.58 37.73 -25.60
N LEU A 381 10.74 37.33 -26.15
CA LEU A 381 11.02 37.39 -27.59
C LEU A 381 10.10 36.48 -28.40
N PHE A 382 9.86 35.25 -27.92
CA PHE A 382 8.96 34.32 -28.58
C PHE A 382 7.53 34.87 -28.67
N TYR A 383 6.99 35.39 -27.57
CA TYR A 383 5.67 36.02 -27.55
C TYR A 383 5.61 37.25 -28.46
N TYR A 384 6.65 38.09 -28.41
CA TYR A 384 6.72 39.26 -29.27
C TYR A 384 6.73 38.87 -30.76
N LEU A 385 7.58 37.93 -31.18
CA LEU A 385 7.65 37.50 -32.57
C LEU A 385 6.33 36.90 -33.04
N THR A 386 5.72 36.04 -32.21
CA THR A 386 4.41 35.45 -32.49
C THR A 386 3.36 36.55 -32.68
N TYR A 387 3.33 37.50 -31.75
CA TYR A 387 2.42 38.65 -31.81
C TYR A 387 2.65 39.51 -33.05
N TYR A 388 3.91 39.81 -33.39
CA TYR A 388 4.31 40.58 -34.55
C TYR A 388 3.83 39.90 -35.84
N PHE A 389 4.12 38.62 -36.03
CA PHE A 389 3.67 37.88 -37.22
C PHE A 389 2.15 37.81 -37.33
N ILE A 390 1.44 37.54 -36.22
CA ILE A 390 -0.02 37.51 -36.22
C ILE A 390 -0.59 38.88 -36.58
N SER A 391 -0.07 39.94 -35.96
CA SER A 391 -0.53 41.30 -36.20
C SER A 391 -0.29 41.72 -37.66
N GLU A 392 0.90 41.47 -38.18
CA GLU A 392 1.28 41.79 -39.55
C GLU A 392 0.45 41.01 -40.57
N LEU A 393 0.17 39.72 -40.31
CA LEU A 393 -0.70 38.91 -41.16
C LEU A 393 -2.15 39.44 -41.18
N ILE A 394 -2.68 39.86 -40.04
CA ILE A 394 -4.02 40.42 -39.93
C ILE A 394 -4.10 41.77 -40.67
N LEU A 395 -3.11 42.65 -40.45
CA LEU A 395 -3.05 43.99 -41.04
C LEU A 395 -2.86 43.95 -42.57
N ASN A 396 -1.93 43.12 -43.07
CA ASN A 396 -1.63 43.12 -44.51
C ASN A 396 -2.68 42.41 -45.36
N LYS A 397 -3.42 41.46 -44.79
CA LYS A 397 -4.39 40.66 -45.55
C LYS A 397 -5.85 41.09 -45.34
N ASN A 398 -6.11 42.12 -44.53
CA ASN A 398 -7.47 42.59 -44.17
C ASN A 398 -8.42 41.43 -43.80
N LEU A 399 -7.91 40.39 -43.14
CA LEU A 399 -8.62 39.10 -43.03
C LEU A 399 -9.87 39.17 -42.15
N ILE A 400 -9.95 40.14 -41.25
CA ILE A 400 -10.93 40.15 -40.16
C ILE A 400 -11.59 41.53 -39.99
N PHE A 401 -10.86 42.62 -40.25
CA PHE A 401 -11.34 43.98 -40.01
C PHE A 401 -11.27 44.82 -41.28
N THR A 402 -12.32 45.60 -41.55
CA THR A 402 -12.26 46.74 -42.46
C THR A 402 -11.33 47.80 -41.88
N ASN A 403 -10.61 48.55 -42.74
CA ASN A 403 -9.57 49.50 -42.34
C ASN A 403 -9.97 50.51 -41.23
N SER A 404 -11.27 50.71 -41.00
CA SER A 404 -11.83 51.59 -39.97
C SER A 404 -11.84 51.02 -38.54
N ASP A 405 -11.74 49.70 -38.35
CA ASP A 405 -12.10 49.04 -37.07
C ASP A 405 -10.97 48.23 -36.44
N ILE A 406 -9.72 48.43 -36.86
CA ILE A 406 -8.59 47.68 -36.33
C ILE A 406 -8.31 48.14 -34.89
N PRO A 407 -8.35 47.25 -33.88
CA PRO A 407 -8.03 47.61 -32.51
C PRO A 407 -6.61 48.20 -32.39
N THR A 408 -6.47 49.26 -31.59
CA THR A 408 -5.18 49.94 -31.34
C THR A 408 -4.08 49.02 -30.81
N LEU A 409 -4.47 47.89 -30.20
CA LEU A 409 -3.57 46.83 -29.76
C LEU A 409 -2.67 46.36 -30.92
N PHE A 410 -3.21 46.14 -32.12
CA PHE A 410 -2.44 45.65 -33.26
C PHE A 410 -1.35 46.62 -33.72
N PHE A 411 -1.40 47.90 -33.32
CA PHE A 411 -0.36 48.89 -33.62
C PHE A 411 0.69 49.04 -32.51
N LEU A 412 0.67 48.18 -31.48
CA LEU A 412 1.64 48.23 -30.36
C LEU A 412 3.10 48.19 -30.83
N PHE A 413 3.42 47.47 -31.91
CA PHE A 413 4.77 47.41 -32.45
C PHE A 413 5.25 48.73 -33.09
N ASN A 414 4.33 49.65 -33.42
CA ASN A 414 4.67 50.98 -33.93
C ASN A 414 4.97 51.98 -32.80
N THR A 415 4.66 51.64 -31.55
CA THR A 415 4.98 52.50 -30.41
C THR A 415 6.48 52.62 -30.21
N GLY A 416 6.97 53.82 -29.92
CA GLY A 416 8.40 54.06 -29.70
C GLY A 416 8.96 53.15 -28.61
N ILE A 417 8.23 52.97 -27.50
CA ILE A 417 8.65 52.13 -26.37
C ILE A 417 8.99 50.71 -26.80
N VAL A 418 8.15 50.07 -27.62
CA VAL A 418 8.38 48.69 -28.09
C VAL A 418 9.60 48.61 -29.01
N LYS A 419 9.82 49.64 -29.85
CA LYS A 419 11.00 49.72 -30.73
C LYS A 419 12.32 49.78 -29.94
N TYR A 420 12.34 50.39 -28.76
CA TYR A 420 13.54 50.44 -27.90
C TYR A 420 13.69 49.21 -27.00
N ILE A 421 12.59 48.72 -26.42
CA ILE A 421 12.64 47.58 -25.49
C ILE A 421 13.02 46.28 -26.21
N LEU A 422 12.54 46.06 -27.43
CA LEU A 422 12.75 44.80 -28.12
C LEU A 422 14.24 44.51 -28.39
N PRO A 423 15.04 45.41 -29.00
CA PRO A 423 16.46 45.17 -29.19
C PRO A 423 17.21 44.97 -27.87
N LEU A 424 16.81 45.65 -26.79
CA LEU A 424 17.39 45.45 -25.46
C LEU A 424 17.14 44.05 -24.93
N VAL A 425 15.91 43.54 -25.03
CA VAL A 425 15.57 42.17 -24.63
C VAL A 425 16.31 41.17 -25.51
N PHE A 426 16.43 41.44 -26.81
CA PHE A 426 17.18 40.60 -27.74
C PHE A 426 18.66 40.52 -27.40
N LEU A 427 19.32 41.66 -27.13
CA LEU A 427 20.71 41.71 -26.69
C LEU A 427 20.92 41.00 -25.34
N LEU A 428 19.98 41.17 -24.40
CA LEU A 428 20.01 40.49 -23.12
C LEU A 428 19.95 38.97 -23.31
N HIS A 429 19.06 38.50 -24.18
CA HIS A 429 18.93 37.09 -24.50
C HIS A 429 20.19 36.53 -25.16
N ILE A 430 20.75 37.20 -26.17
CA ILE A 430 22.00 36.77 -26.82
C ILE A 430 23.13 36.70 -25.80
N THR A 431 23.32 37.74 -25.00
CA THR A 431 24.42 37.82 -24.04
C THR A 431 24.33 36.69 -23.00
N THR A 432 23.13 36.47 -22.46
CA THR A 432 22.89 35.41 -21.47
C THR A 432 22.95 34.01 -22.10
N SER A 433 22.49 33.84 -23.33
CA SER A 433 22.62 32.59 -24.11
C SER A 433 24.08 32.25 -24.41
N ILE A 434 24.89 33.23 -24.83
CA ILE A 434 26.34 33.04 -25.05
C ILE A 434 27.00 32.58 -23.75
N LYS A 435 26.68 33.25 -22.63
CA LYS A 435 27.20 32.89 -21.32
C LYS A 435 26.83 31.46 -20.91
N ILE A 436 25.57 31.05 -21.09
CA ILE A 436 25.09 29.73 -20.67
C ILE A 436 25.64 28.61 -21.57
N ASN A 437 25.63 28.82 -22.88
CA ASN A 437 25.96 27.76 -23.85
C ASN A 437 27.47 27.57 -24.02
N PHE A 438 28.26 28.65 -24.01
CA PHE A 438 29.69 28.57 -24.28
C PHE A 438 30.57 28.73 -23.03
N PHE A 439 30.06 29.41 -21.99
CA PHE A 439 30.88 29.80 -20.84
C PHE A 439 30.26 29.44 -19.49
N LYS A 440 29.50 28.33 -19.41
CA LYS A 440 28.69 27.96 -18.23
C LYS A 440 29.43 28.15 -16.90
N LYS A 441 30.65 27.62 -16.78
CA LYS A 441 31.46 27.65 -15.54
C LYS A 441 32.49 28.79 -15.46
N ASN A 442 32.65 29.62 -16.50
CA ASN A 442 33.71 30.63 -16.55
C ASN A 442 33.20 31.99 -16.03
N SER A 443 33.53 32.34 -14.79
CA SER A 443 33.10 33.60 -14.16
C SER A 443 33.66 34.85 -14.86
N MET A 444 34.85 34.77 -15.47
CA MET A 444 35.44 35.89 -16.23
C MET A 444 34.60 36.27 -17.45
N ALA A 445 33.92 35.30 -18.08
CA ALA A 445 33.04 35.60 -19.21
C ALA A 445 31.91 36.57 -18.80
N SER A 446 31.38 36.45 -17.59
CA SER A 446 30.34 37.38 -17.08
C SER A 446 30.87 38.81 -16.95
N LEU A 447 32.13 38.96 -16.52
CA LEU A 447 32.78 40.25 -16.32
C LEU A 447 33.03 40.99 -17.65
N ILE A 448 33.16 40.25 -18.76
CA ILE A 448 33.34 40.81 -20.11
C ILE A 448 31.99 41.02 -20.80
N LEU A 449 31.09 40.02 -20.74
CA LEU A 449 29.82 40.04 -21.47
C LEU A 449 28.85 41.11 -20.93
N PHE A 450 28.83 41.36 -19.62
CA PHE A 450 27.92 42.34 -19.04
C PHE A 450 28.24 43.80 -19.45
N PRO A 451 29.51 44.26 -19.42
CA PRO A 451 29.88 45.55 -20.00
C PRO A 451 29.57 45.68 -21.49
N ILE A 452 29.79 44.62 -22.28
CA ILE A 452 29.45 44.62 -23.71
C ILE A 452 27.94 44.81 -23.90
N PHE A 453 27.12 44.10 -23.11
CA PHE A 453 25.67 44.27 -23.12
C PHE A 453 25.26 45.70 -22.73
N ALA A 454 25.86 46.27 -21.67
CA ALA A 454 25.55 47.62 -21.22
C ALA A 454 25.92 48.68 -22.27
N LEU A 455 27.10 48.55 -22.88
CA LEU A 455 27.58 49.47 -23.93
C LEU A 455 26.72 49.38 -25.20
N THR A 456 26.42 48.17 -25.65
CA THR A 456 25.57 47.97 -26.86
C THR A 456 24.15 48.45 -26.62
N SER A 457 23.59 48.17 -25.43
CA SER A 457 22.29 48.69 -25.01
C SER A 457 22.26 50.22 -24.99
N PHE A 458 23.31 50.85 -24.45
CA PHE A 458 23.45 52.31 -24.46
C PHE A 458 23.47 52.86 -25.88
N ILE A 459 24.28 52.30 -26.79
CA ILE A 459 24.33 52.72 -28.19
C ILE A 459 22.95 52.62 -28.85
N ILE A 460 22.20 51.54 -28.62
CA ILE A 460 20.86 51.38 -29.19
C ILE A 460 19.89 52.44 -28.70
N VAL A 461 19.91 52.74 -27.39
CA VAL A 461 18.99 53.73 -26.79
C VAL A 461 19.31 55.15 -27.23
N PHE A 462 20.57 55.47 -27.54
CA PHE A 462 20.99 56.82 -27.92
C PHE A 462 21.06 57.09 -29.43
N ASN A 463 21.10 56.05 -30.26
CA ASN A 463 21.21 56.18 -31.73
C ASN A 463 19.87 56.04 -32.46
N PHE A 464 18.80 55.72 -31.72
CA PHE A 464 17.41 55.76 -32.15
C PHE A 464 16.67 56.79 -31.29
#